data_AF-A0A2W6DWL4-F1
#
_entry.id   AF-A0A2W6DWL4-F1
#
_cell.length_a   1.000
_cell.length_b   1.000
_cell.length_c   1.000
_cell.angle_alpha   90.00
_cell.angle_beta   90.00
_cell.angle_gamma   90.00
#
_symmetry.space_group_name_H-M   'P 1'
#
loop_
_entity.id
_entity.type
_entity.pdbx_description
1 polymer ?
#
loop_
_entity_poly.entity_id
_entity_poly.type
_entity_poly.pdbx_seq_one_letter_code
_entity_poly.pdbx_strand_id
1 'polypeptide(L)' 'MNERVTVSLPAELVAEARQAVETGAATSVSSYVADAVSAKAARERALTELARVFGGPPPAEALDWARTALRGEQRAPSA' A
#
# COMPACT_ATOMS: atom_id res chain seq x y z
N MET A 1 7.37 -20.41 3.87
CA MET A 1 6.32 -21.45 3.76
C MET A 1 5.05 -20.74 3.37
N ASN A 2 4.33 -21.24 2.36
CA ASN A 2 3.12 -20.58 1.86
C ASN A 2 1.90 -21.43 2.21
N GLU A 3 0.83 -20.80 2.65
CA GLU A 3 -0.46 -21.42 2.91
C GLU A 3 -1.44 -21.04 1.80
N ARG A 4 -2.28 -21.99 1.37
CA ARG A 4 -3.24 -21.75 0.30
C ARG A 4 -4.61 -21.41 0.89
N VAL A 5 -5.05 -20.18 0.64
CA VAL A 5 -6.37 -19.69 1.04
C VAL A 5 -7.21 -19.46 -0.22
N THR A 6 -8.47 -19.91 -0.22
CA THR A 6 -9.43 -19.63 -1.30
C THR A 6 -10.34 -18.49 -0.88
N VAL A 7 -10.40 -17.44 -1.71
CA VAL A 7 -11.22 -16.26 -1.47
C VAL A 7 -12.03 -15.93 -2.72
N SER A 8 -13.20 -15.32 -2.52
CA SER A 8 -13.98 -14.73 -3.61
C SER A 8 -13.64 -13.25 -3.71
N LEU A 9 -13.35 -12.80 -4.92
CA LEU A 9 -13.07 -11.40 -5.23
C LEU A 9 -14.02 -10.91 -6.34
N PRO A 10 -14.37 -9.62 -6.35
CA PRO A 10 -15.03 -9.00 -7.49
C PRO A 10 -14.27 -9.28 -8.78
N ALA A 11 -15.01 -9.52 -9.87
CA ALA A 11 -14.43 -9.96 -11.15
C ALA A 11 -13.45 -8.92 -11.72
N GLU A 12 -13.70 -7.66 -11.43
CA GLU A 12 -12.92 -6.50 -11.85
C GLU A 12 -11.53 -6.52 -11.22
N LEU A 13 -11.43 -6.86 -9.93
CA LEU A 13 -10.15 -6.99 -9.23
C LEU A 13 -9.34 -8.19 -9.74
N VAL A 14 -10.02 -9.27 -10.12
CA VAL A 14 -9.36 -10.43 -10.74
C VAL A 14 -8.84 -10.07 -12.12
N ALA A 15 -9.58 -9.29 -12.90
CA ALA A 15 -9.16 -8.82 -14.21
C ALA A 15 -7.94 -7.90 -14.10
N GLU A 16 -7.91 -6.99 -13.14
CA GLU A 16 -6.76 -6.11 -12.87
C GLU A 16 -5.51 -6.93 -12.51
N ALA A 17 -5.64 -7.90 -11.60
CA ALA A 17 -4.52 -8.76 -11.22
C ALA A 17 -3.98 -9.57 -12.41
N ARG A 18 -4.86 -10.04 -13.31
CA ARG A 18 -4.44 -10.74 -14.54
C ARG A 18 -3.74 -9.80 -15.51
N GLN A 19 -4.27 -8.60 -15.71
CA GLN A 19 -3.64 -7.59 -16.57
C GLN A 19 -2.24 -7.20 -16.05
N ALA A 20 -2.07 -7.07 -14.73
CA ALA A 20 -0.76 -6.83 -14.13
C ALA A 20 0.24 -7.96 -14.43
N VAL A 21 -0.21 -9.21 -14.50
CA VAL A 21 0.64 -10.34 -14.90
C VAL A 21 0.94 -10.30 -16.40
N GLU A 22 -0.07 -10.07 -17.23
CA GLU A 22 0.07 -10.00 -18.69
C GLU A 22 1.03 -8.88 -19.14
N THR A 23 1.01 -7.74 -18.44
CA THR A 23 1.90 -6.61 -18.69
C THR A 23 3.27 -6.74 -18.02
N GLY A 24 3.51 -7.82 -17.27
CA GLY A 24 4.77 -8.05 -16.56
C GLY A 24 4.97 -7.22 -15.29
N ALA A 25 3.95 -6.48 -14.85
CA ALA A 25 3.97 -5.73 -13.59
C ALA A 25 3.94 -6.65 -12.35
N ALA A 26 3.47 -7.90 -12.51
CA ALA A 26 3.51 -8.94 -11.48
C ALA A 26 3.91 -10.29 -12.06
N THR A 27 4.60 -11.13 -11.28
CA THR A 27 5.04 -12.46 -11.72
C THR A 27 3.93 -13.50 -11.69
N SER A 28 2.88 -13.29 -10.90
CA SER A 28 1.68 -14.12 -10.82
C SER A 28 0.53 -13.37 -10.13
N VAL A 29 -0.69 -13.90 -10.22
CA VAL A 29 -1.83 -13.35 -9.45
C VAL A 29 -1.56 -13.45 -7.95
N SER A 30 -0.94 -14.54 -7.49
CA SER A 30 -0.60 -14.71 -6.07
C SER A 30 0.41 -13.67 -5.58
N SER A 31 1.42 -13.32 -6.39
CA SER A 31 2.38 -12.26 -6.02
C SER A 31 1.71 -10.89 -6.00
N TYR A 32 0.88 -10.57 -7.01
CA TYR A 32 0.11 -9.33 -7.04
C TYR A 32 -0.74 -9.16 -5.76
N VAL A 33 -1.48 -10.21 -5.37
CA VAL A 33 -2.31 -10.18 -4.15
C VAL A 33 -1.45 -10.10 -2.89
N ALA A 34 -0.34 -10.85 -2.82
CA ALA A 34 0.56 -10.81 -1.67
C ALA A 34 1.18 -9.42 -1.48
N ASP A 35 1.56 -8.75 -2.55
CA ASP A 35 2.11 -7.40 -2.52
C ASP A 35 1.06 -6.38 -2.06
N ALA A 36 -0.17 -6.47 -2.59
CA ALA A 36 -1.27 -5.60 -2.18
C ALA A 36 -1.63 -5.78 -0.69
N VAL A 37 -1.71 -7.03 -0.21
CA VAL A 37 -1.97 -7.33 1.20
C VAL A 37 -0.83 -6.83 2.09
N SER A 38 0.42 -7.04 1.67
CA SER A 38 1.60 -6.58 2.41
C SER A 38 1.65 -5.05 2.50
N ALA A 39 1.39 -4.35 1.40
CA ALA A 39 1.33 -2.89 1.34
C ALA A 39 0.22 -2.35 2.26
N LYS A 40 -0.97 -2.96 2.23
CA LYS A 40 -2.06 -2.61 3.15
C LYS A 40 -1.62 -2.82 4.60
N ALA A 41 -1.08 -3.99 4.95
CA ALA A 41 -0.68 -4.30 6.31
C ALA A 41 0.44 -3.37 6.83
N ALA A 42 1.40 -3.00 5.97
CA ALA A 42 2.43 -2.02 6.30
C ALA A 42 1.81 -0.64 6.58
N ARG A 43 0.88 -0.20 5.74
CA ARG A 43 0.16 1.07 5.92
C ARG A 43 -0.62 1.11 7.24
N GLU A 44 -1.43 0.09 7.53
CA GLU A 44 -2.23 0.06 8.76
C GLU A 44 -1.34 0.03 10.02
N ARG A 45 -0.22 -0.72 9.99
CA ARG A 45 0.76 -0.72 11.09
C ARG A 45 1.38 0.66 11.30
N ALA A 46 1.80 1.32 10.22
CA ALA A 46 2.36 2.67 10.30
C ALA A 46 1.34 3.67 10.87
N LEU A 47 0.08 3.62 10.44
CA LEU A 47 -0.97 4.47 10.98
C LEU A 47 -1.26 4.19 12.47
N THR A 48 -1.24 2.92 12.87
CA THR A 48 -1.42 2.52 14.27
C THR A 48 -0.30 3.05 15.14
N GLU A 49 0.96 2.89 14.72
CA GLU A 49 2.11 3.43 15.45
C GLU A 49 2.08 4.96 15.51
N LEU A 50 1.68 5.60 14.42
CA LEU A 50 1.55 7.05 14.39
C LEU A 50 0.50 7.52 15.42
N ALA A 51 -0.67 6.87 15.45
CA ALA A 51 -1.69 7.18 16.44
C ALA A 51 -1.20 6.94 17.88
N ARG A 52 -0.40 5.89 18.11
CA ARG A 52 0.20 5.59 19.40
C ARG A 52 1.14 6.71 19.87
N VAL A 53 1.99 7.23 18.98
CA VAL A 53 2.94 8.30 19.29
C VAL A 53 2.23 9.61 19.63
N PHE A 54 1.14 9.93 18.92
CA PHE A 54 0.36 11.15 19.14
C PHE A 54 -0.70 11.03 20.25
N GLY A 55 -0.90 9.84 20.85
CA GLY A 55 -1.96 9.61 21.84
C GLY A 55 -3.38 9.67 21.24
N GLY A 56 -3.50 9.44 19.93
CA GLY A 56 -4.71 9.63 19.14
C GLY A 56 -4.36 9.96 17.69
N PRO A 57 -5.35 10.26 16.83
CA PRO A 57 -5.08 10.73 15.47
C PRO A 57 -4.10 11.91 15.47
N PRO A 58 -3.13 11.97 14.54
CA PRO A 58 -2.20 13.08 14.48
C PRO A 58 -2.93 14.41 14.29
N PRO A 59 -2.46 15.50 14.90
CA PRO A 59 -3.07 16.81 14.74
C PRO A 59 -2.97 17.27 13.28
N ALA A 60 -3.94 18.07 12.84
CA ALA A 60 -4.03 18.52 11.45
C ALA A 60 -2.76 19.24 10.97
N GLU A 61 -2.13 20.03 11.84
CA GLU A 61 -0.86 20.72 11.55
C GLU A 61 0.28 19.76 11.19
N ALA A 62 0.39 18.62 11.88
CA ALA A 62 1.41 17.61 11.61
C ALA A 62 1.13 16.91 10.27
N LEU A 63 -0.15 16.66 9.96
CA LEU A 63 -0.56 16.09 8.67
C LEU A 63 -0.32 17.06 7.51
N ASP A 64 -0.54 18.35 7.71
CA ASP A 64 -0.32 19.38 6.69
C ASP A 64 1.17 19.62 6.43
N TRP A 65 1.98 19.64 7.49
CA TRP A 65 3.44 19.62 7.37
C TRP A 65 3.91 18.39 6.59
N ALA A 66 3.46 17.18 6.97
CA ALA A 66 3.86 15.94 6.31
C ALA A 66 3.46 15.92 4.82
N ARG A 67 2.24 16.37 4.48
CA ARG A 67 1.79 16.51 3.09
C ARG A 67 2.63 17.49 2.28
N THR A 68 3.20 18.51 2.92
CA THR A 68 4.09 19.47 2.26
C THR A 68 5.48 18.87 2.06
N ALA A 69 6.04 18.24 3.10
CA ALA A 69 7.35 17.59 3.07
C ALA A 69 7.40 16.48 2.00
N LEU A 70 6.43 15.57 2.01
CA LEU A 70 6.36 14.45 1.05
C LEU A 70 6.20 14.93 -0.40
N ARG A 71 5.48 16.04 -0.64
CA ARG A 71 5.40 16.65 -1.98
C ARG A 71 6.73 17.26 -2.44
N GLY A 72 7.52 17.78 -1.50
CA GLY A 72 8.87 18.27 -1.77
C GLY A 72 9.83 17.13 -2.12
N GLU A 73 9.79 16.02 -1.38
CA GLU A 73 10.59 14.82 -1.65
C GLU A 73 10.19 14.16 -2.98
N GLN A 74 8.90 14.08 -3.30
CA GLN A 74 8.43 13.52 -4.58
C GLN A 74 8.83 14.37 -5.80
N ARG A 75 9.11 15.67 -5.61
CA ARG A 75 9.64 16.56 -6.66
C ARG A 75 11.15 16.39 -6.89
N ALA A 76 11.86 15.65 -6.04
CA ALA A 76 13.24 15.27 -6.26
C ALA A 76 13.32 13.91 -6.98
N PRO A 77 13.30 13.93 -8.33
CA PRO A 77 14.23 13.08 -9.06
C PRO A 77 14.89 13.83 -10.24
N SER A 78 16.17 14.20 -10.09
CA SER A 78 17.20 14.09 -11.13
C SER A 78 18.57 14.43 -10.56
N ALA A 79 19.43 13.41 -10.42
CA ALA A 79 20.88 13.47 -10.55
C ALA A 79 21.36 12.08 -11.00
#